data_AF-A0A4Q7P5U4-F1
#
_entry.id   AF-A0A4Q7P5U4-F1
#
_cell.length_a   1.000
_cell.length_b   1.000
_cell.length_c   1.000
_cell.angle_alpha   90.00
_cell.angle_beta   90.00
_cell.angle_gamma   90.00
#
_symmetry.space_group_name_H-M   'P 1'
#
loop_
_entity.id
_entity.type
_entity.pdbx_description
1 polymer ?
#
loop_
_entity_poly.entity_id
_entity_poly.type
_entity_poly.pdbx_seq_one_letter_code
_entity_poly.pdbx_strand_id
1 'polypeptide(L)'
;MKKLRNALFMLPFLVSTAFMCESVQPEPEIVLDKDCFDASKIKRDTMCAAIYQPVCGCDRKTYGNACEANAQGILKFTEGACGE
;
A
#
# COMPACT_ATOMS: atom_id res chain seq x y z
N MET A 1 1.98 -6.45 -26.52
CA MET A 1 2.27 -7.13 -27.81
C MET A 1 2.58 -8.59 -27.52
N LYS A 2 1.63 -9.49 -27.73
CA LYS A 2 1.79 -10.93 -27.49
C LYS A 2 2.73 -11.49 -28.57
N LYS A 3 4.00 -11.74 -28.23
CA LYS A 3 4.98 -12.49 -29.04
C LYS A 3 5.36 -13.72 -28.22
N LEU A 4 5.45 -14.94 -28.70
CA LEU A 4 5.15 -15.60 -29.96
C LEU A 4 5.05 -17.09 -29.54
N ARG A 5 3.90 -17.73 -29.77
CA ARG A 5 3.62 -19.12 -29.35
C ARG A 5 4.58 -20.08 -30.04
N ASN A 6 5.49 -20.71 -29.30
CA ASN A 6 6.19 -21.91 -29.76
C ASN A 6 5.36 -23.12 -29.34
N ALA A 7 4.59 -23.64 -30.30
CA ALA A 7 3.78 -24.83 -30.18
C ALA A 7 4.66 -26.07 -30.31
N LEU A 8 4.89 -26.80 -29.21
CA LEU A 8 5.27 -28.22 -29.27
C LEU A 8 5.03 -28.90 -27.91
N PHE A 9 3.79 -29.12 -27.52
CA PHE A 9 3.47 -30.10 -26.47
C PHE A 9 2.19 -30.85 -26.85
N MET A 10 2.32 -31.69 -27.88
CA MET A 10 1.39 -32.77 -28.18
C MET A 10 2.15 -34.09 -27.95
N LEU A 11 2.19 -34.57 -26.71
CA LEU A 11 2.42 -35.98 -26.37
C LEU A 11 1.65 -36.29 -25.07
N PRO A 12 0.63 -37.16 -25.10
CA PRO A 12 -0.21 -37.46 -23.94
C PRO A 12 0.38 -38.64 -23.17
N PHE A 13 1.19 -38.43 -22.14
CA PHE A 13 1.62 -39.53 -21.25
C PHE A 13 1.97 -39.03 -19.85
N LEU A 14 1.04 -39.24 -18.91
CA LEU A 14 1.26 -39.68 -17.53
C LEU A 14 2.45 -39.09 -16.74
N VAL A 15 2.38 -37.80 -16.41
CA VAL A 15 2.99 -37.21 -15.19
C VAL A 15 1.95 -36.25 -14.63
N SER A 16 0.99 -36.74 -13.84
CA SER A 16 1.02 -36.73 -12.37
C SER A 16 1.71 -35.47 -11.81
N THR A 17 0.91 -34.61 -11.16
CA THR A 17 1.23 -33.27 -10.66
C THR A 17 1.34 -32.15 -11.70
N ALA A 18 0.27 -31.96 -12.49
CA ALA A 18 -0.09 -30.61 -12.94
C ALA A 18 -0.46 -29.82 -11.66
N PHE A 19 0.43 -28.99 -11.13
CA PHE A 19 0.56 -27.60 -11.56
C PHE A 19 -0.77 -26.83 -11.40
N MET A 20 -1.46 -27.03 -10.28
CA MET A 20 -2.48 -26.08 -9.79
C MET A 20 -1.82 -25.10 -8.82
N CYS A 21 -0.75 -24.45 -9.27
CA CYS A 21 -0.23 -23.26 -8.58
C CYS A 21 0.21 -22.26 -9.65
N GLU A 22 -0.73 -21.86 -10.50
CA GLU A 22 -0.65 -20.53 -11.10
C GLU A 22 -1.27 -19.60 -10.06
N SER A 23 -0.43 -18.86 -9.34
CA SER A 23 -0.88 -17.82 -8.43
C SER A 23 -1.81 -16.88 -9.20
N VAL A 24 -3.07 -16.82 -8.76
CA VAL A 24 -4.05 -15.82 -9.22
C VAL A 24 -3.39 -14.46 -9.13
N GLN A 25 -3.10 -13.86 -10.29
CA GLN A 25 -2.70 -12.46 -10.36
C GLN A 25 -3.92 -11.65 -9.88
N PRO A 26 -3.77 -10.78 -8.88
CA PRO A 26 -4.89 -10.16 -8.18
C PRO A 26 -5.76 -9.35 -9.16
N GLU A 27 -7.07 -9.52 -9.07
CA GLU A 27 -8.06 -8.57 -9.59
C GLU A 27 -7.70 -7.15 -9.13
N PRO A 28 -8.08 -6.09 -9.87
CA PRO A 28 -7.95 -4.73 -9.38
C PRO A 28 -8.91 -4.57 -8.19
N GLU A 29 -8.45 -4.97 -7.00
CA GLU A 29 -9.01 -4.57 -5.73
C GLU A 29 -9.12 -3.05 -5.75
N ILE A 30 -10.32 -2.55 -5.44
CA ILE A 30 -10.55 -1.17 -5.04
C ILE A 30 -9.42 -0.80 -4.07
N VAL A 31 -8.55 0.16 -4.44
CA VAL A 31 -7.36 0.53 -3.65
C VAL A 31 -7.83 1.25 -2.38
N LEU A 32 -8.32 0.48 -1.42
CA LEU A 32 -8.66 0.96 -0.10
C LEU A 32 -7.35 1.20 0.64
N ASP A 33 -6.93 2.46 0.66
CA ASP A 33 -6.11 3.08 1.71
C ASP A 33 -4.76 2.45 2.07
N LYS A 34 -4.18 1.58 1.23
CA LYS A 34 -2.78 1.13 1.38
C LYS A 34 -1.78 2.29 1.24
N ASP A 35 -2.24 3.37 0.61
CA ASP A 35 -1.48 4.60 0.38
C ASP A 35 -1.66 5.66 1.48
N CYS A 36 -2.63 5.48 2.38
CA CYS A 36 -2.96 6.46 3.40
C CYS A 36 -2.24 6.15 4.71
N PHE A 37 -2.34 4.92 5.17
CA PHE A 37 -1.80 4.47 6.45
C PHE A 37 -0.96 3.21 6.27
N ASP A 38 0.24 3.22 6.86
CA ASP A 38 1.14 2.07 6.91
C ASP A 38 1.57 1.80 8.35
N ALA A 39 1.01 0.74 8.93
CA ALA A 39 1.32 0.30 10.28
C ALA A 39 2.81 -0.03 10.48
N SER A 40 3.52 -0.43 9.42
CA SER A 40 4.96 -0.69 9.48
C SER A 40 5.81 0.58 9.64
N LYS A 41 5.22 1.76 9.39
CA LYS A 41 5.86 3.07 9.54
C LYS A 41 5.59 3.74 10.88
N ILE A 42 4.81 3.12 11.77
CA ILE A 42 4.61 3.65 13.12
C ILE A 42 5.94 3.65 13.87
N LYS A 43 6.33 4.81 14.39
CA LYS A 43 7.59 5.01 15.13
C LYS A 43 7.30 5.62 16.49
N ARG A 44 7.11 4.77 17.50
CA ARG A 44 6.73 5.16 18.88
C ARG A 44 7.77 6.03 19.57
N ASP A 45 9.04 5.87 19.22
CA ASP A 45 10.16 6.60 19.83
C ASP A 45 10.55 7.86 19.03
N THR A 46 9.74 8.29 18.06
CA THR A 46 10.01 9.52 17.30
C THR A 46 9.80 10.73 18.20
N MET A 47 10.86 11.51 18.37
CA MET A 47 10.76 12.83 18.98
C MET A 47 10.45 13.86 17.89
N CYS A 48 9.26 14.46 17.95
CA CYS A 48 8.88 15.57 17.09
C CYS A 48 9.12 16.90 17.80
N ALA A 49 9.46 17.94 17.04
CA ALA A 49 9.54 19.29 17.58
C ALA A 49 8.15 19.71 18.11
N ALA A 50 8.11 20.41 19.24
CA ALA A 50 6.88 20.95 19.82
C ALA A 50 6.41 22.22 19.08
N ILE A 51 6.30 22.13 17.75
CA ILE A 51 5.82 23.19 16.87
C ILE A 51 4.41 22.85 16.38
N TYR A 52 3.52 23.84 16.43
CA TYR A 52 2.17 23.71 15.88
C TYR A 52 2.15 24.21 14.43
N GLN A 53 2.11 23.27 13.50
CA GLN A 53 2.02 23.45 12.05
C GLN A 53 1.07 22.39 11.50
N PRO A 54 -0.25 22.53 11.72
CA PRO A 54 -1.18 21.43 11.57
C PRO A 54 -1.22 20.87 10.16
N VAL A 55 -1.48 19.58 10.07
CA VAL A 55 -1.74 18.89 8.81
C VAL A 55 -2.99 18.02 8.92
N CYS A 56 -3.76 17.93 7.84
CA CYS A 56 -4.94 17.07 7.74
C CYS A 56 -4.55 15.75 7.09
N GLY A 57 -4.55 14.66 7.86
CA GLY A 57 -4.28 13.32 7.39
C GLY A 57 -5.33 12.81 6.40
N CYS A 58 -4.94 11.90 5.53
CA CYS A 58 -5.85 11.15 4.66
C CYS A 58 -6.89 10.33 5.45
N ASP A 59 -6.63 10.06 6.74
CA ASP A 59 -7.56 9.44 7.69
C ASP A 59 -8.56 10.46 8.30
N ARG A 60 -8.51 11.71 7.83
CA ARG A 60 -9.32 12.85 8.27
C ARG A 60 -9.08 13.25 9.73
N LYS A 61 -7.88 12.99 10.25
CA LYS A 61 -7.44 13.52 11.56
C LYS A 61 -6.45 14.66 11.38
N THR A 62 -6.57 15.66 12.25
CA THR A 62 -5.57 16.73 12.37
C THR A 62 -4.41 16.24 13.24
N TYR A 63 -3.19 16.44 12.75
CA TYR A 63 -1.95 16.22 13.49
C TYR A 63 -1.30 17.56 13.81
N GLY A 64 -0.59 17.68 14.93
CA GLY A 64 0.02 18.94 15.37
C GLY A 64 1.10 19.44 14.41
N ASN A 65 1.78 18.51 13.73
CA ASN A 65 2.67 18.76 12.62
C ASN A 65 2.88 17.51 11.74
N ALA A 66 3.58 17.69 10.63
CA ALA A 66 3.92 16.61 9.70
C ALA A 66 4.75 15.48 10.36
N CYS A 67 5.61 15.78 11.34
CA CYS A 67 6.39 14.75 12.03
C CYS A 67 5.46 13.81 12.83
N GLU A 68 4.51 14.38 13.56
CA GLU A 68 3.54 13.62 14.35
C GLU A 68 2.64 12.73 13.46
N ALA A 69 2.19 13.24 12.31
CA ALA A 69 1.44 12.44 11.34
C ALA A 69 2.23 11.22 10.85
N ASN A 70 3.49 11.45 10.44
CA ASN A 70 4.37 10.39 9.97
C ASN A 70 4.70 9.38 11.07
N ALA A 71 4.91 9.82 12.32
CA ALA A 71 5.18 8.94 13.45
C ALA A 71 4.02 7.97 13.74
N GLN A 72 2.79 8.37 13.40
CA GLN A 72 1.60 7.53 13.49
C GLN A 72 1.32 6.72 12.21
N GLY A 73 2.24 6.72 11.24
CA GLY A 73 2.11 5.92 10.01
C GLY A 73 1.19 6.52 8.95
N ILE A 74 0.83 7.81 9.06
CA ILE A 74 0.10 8.53 8.00
C ILE A 74 1.07 8.95 6.91
N LEU A 75 0.81 8.52 5.69
CA LEU A 75 1.68 8.74 4.53
C LEU A 75 1.28 9.95 3.68
N LYS A 76 0.00 10.34 3.73
CA LYS A 76 -0.56 11.45 2.94
C LYS A 76 -1.32 12.41 3.85
N PHE A 77 -1.03 13.69 3.72
CA PHE A 77 -1.70 14.78 4.43
C PHE A 77 -1.57 16.08 3.65
N THR A 78 -2.46 17.04 3.94
CA THR A 78 -2.40 18.42 3.42
C THR A 78 -2.03 19.39 4.54
N GLU A 79 -1.51 20.56 4.19
CA GLU A 79 -1.29 21.66 5.14
C GLU A 79 -2.63 22.17 5.71
N GLY A 80 -2.62 22.57 6.99
CA GLY A 80 -3.81 23.05 7.70
C GLY A 80 -4.52 21.95 8.49
N ALA A 81 -5.41 22.33 9.40
CA ALA A 81 -6.24 21.36 10.11
C ALA A 81 -7.36 20.83 9.19
N CYS A 82 -7.90 19.65 9.52
CA CYS A 82 -9.05 19.14 8.77
C CYS A 82 -10.28 20.03 8.99
N GLY A 83 -10.95 20.41 7.90
CA GLY A 83 -12.19 21.19 7.94
C GLY A 83 -12.00 22.71 8.01
N GLU A 84 -10.77 23.20 7.80
CA GLU A 84 -10.46 24.62 7.54
C GLU A 84 -10.59 24.98 6.06
#